data_AF-A0A645IEP4-F1
#
_entry.id   AF-A0A645IEP4-F1
#
_cell.length_a   1.000
_cell.length_b   1.000
_cell.length_c   1.000
_cell.angle_alpha   90.00
_cell.angle_beta   90.00
_cell.angle_gamma   90.00
#
_symmetry.space_group_name_H-M   'P 1'
#
loop_
_entity.id
_entity.type
_entity.pdbx_description
1 polymer ?
#
loop_
_entity_poly.entity_id
_entity_poly.type
_entity_poly.pdbx_seq_one_letter_code
_entity_poly.pdbx_strand_id
1 'polypeptide(L)'
;MLTYEECLRMVREKGLHLKDGEDLGTEGERIIGDIMAERGREMYWIVEYPEDAKPFYIMEKEGTPYSFSFDLDYKGQEISSGGQREHRYDALTERMRKKGLEPGDFGSYLDAFKYGMPPHGGWGIGVDRLLTKMLDLPNVRESILFPRDVSRLSP
;
A
#
# COMPACT_ATOMS: atom_id res chain seq x y z
N MET A 1 4.33 4.48 -13.59
CA MET A 1 3.54 3.34 -13.08
C MET A 1 4.35 2.09 -13.38
N LEU A 2 4.52 1.26 -12.37
CA LEU A 2 5.19 -0.04 -12.43
C LEU A 2 4.24 -1.07 -11.82
N THR A 3 4.23 -2.31 -12.32
CA THR A 3 3.58 -3.40 -11.58
C THR A 3 4.49 -3.89 -10.47
N TYR A 4 3.92 -4.49 -9.43
CA TYR A 4 4.69 -5.19 -8.39
C TYR A 4 5.66 -6.21 -9.01
N GLU A 5 5.24 -6.94 -10.05
CA GLU A 5 6.08 -7.91 -10.75
C GLU A 5 7.29 -7.27 -11.45
N GLU A 6 7.09 -6.09 -12.07
CA GLU A 6 8.19 -5.31 -12.62
C GLU A 6 9.18 -4.86 -11.54
N CYS A 7 8.67 -4.37 -10.41
CA CYS A 7 9.50 -3.99 -9.26
C CYS A 7 10.27 -5.20 -8.72
N LEU A 8 9.62 -6.35 -8.57
CA LEU A 8 10.22 -7.59 -8.08
C LEU A 8 11.38 -8.04 -8.98
N ARG A 9 11.22 -7.95 -10.31
CA ARG A 9 12.31 -8.20 -11.25
C ARG A 9 13.46 -7.21 -11.08
N MET A 10 13.16 -5.92 -10.98
CA MET A 10 14.19 -4.88 -10.82
C MET A 10 15.03 -5.06 -9.55
N VAL A 11 14.41 -5.38 -8.41
CA VAL A 11 15.15 -5.60 -7.16
C VAL A 11 15.98 -6.88 -7.22
N ARG A 12 15.48 -7.95 -7.85
CA ARG A 12 16.23 -9.20 -8.10
C ARG A 12 17.45 -8.97 -8.99
N GLU A 13 17.32 -8.16 -10.04
CA GLU A 13 18.43 -7.77 -10.92
C GLU A 13 19.53 -6.99 -10.17
N LYS A 14 19.18 -6.29 -9.09
CA LYS A 14 20.12 -5.58 -8.19
C LYS A 14 20.63 -6.45 -7.04
N GLY A 15 20.29 -7.74 -7.00
CA GLY A 15 20.79 -8.71 -6.02
C GLY A 15 19.90 -8.92 -4.79
N LEU A 16 18.75 -8.24 -4.69
CA LEU A 16 17.78 -8.48 -3.61
C LEU A 16 16.82 -9.60 -4.02
N HIS A 17 17.06 -10.81 -3.50
CA HIS A 17 16.27 -12.00 -3.82
C HIS A 17 15.03 -12.12 -2.93
N LEU A 18 13.94 -11.48 -3.35
CA LEU A 18 12.60 -11.67 -2.77
C LEU A 18 11.83 -12.77 -3.52
N LYS A 19 10.94 -13.49 -2.84
CA LYS A 19 10.00 -14.43 -3.49
C LYS A 19 8.77 -13.71 -4.02
N ASP A 20 8.05 -14.35 -4.93
CA ASP A 20 6.77 -13.84 -5.40
C ASP A 20 5.80 -13.78 -4.21
N GLY A 21 5.10 -12.65 -4.06
CA GLY A 21 4.18 -12.43 -2.94
C GLY A 21 4.78 -11.71 -1.74
N GLU A 22 6.12 -11.63 -1.63
CA GLU A 22 6.79 -10.95 -0.53
C GLU A 22 6.71 -9.42 -0.67
N ASP A 23 6.62 -8.73 0.46
CA ASP A 23 6.70 -7.28 0.50
C ASP A 23 8.07 -6.80 0.01
N LEU A 24 8.10 -5.67 -0.72
CA LEU A 24 9.36 -5.09 -1.22
C LEU A 24 10.28 -4.67 -0.06
N GLY A 25 9.68 -4.27 1.06
CA GLY A 25 10.36 -3.73 2.23
C GLY A 25 11.12 -2.45 1.92
N THR A 26 11.72 -1.88 2.96
CA THR A 26 12.46 -0.61 2.85
C THR A 26 13.63 -0.68 1.86
N GLU A 27 14.34 -1.81 1.78
CA GLU A 27 15.47 -1.95 0.86
C GLU A 27 15.01 -2.11 -0.60
N GLY A 28 13.92 -2.84 -0.85
CA GLY A 28 13.33 -2.93 -2.19
C GLY A 28 12.81 -1.58 -2.67
N GLU A 29 12.07 -0.85 -1.83
CA GLU A 29 11.62 0.52 -2.11
C GLU A 29 12.80 1.45 -2.43
N ARG A 30 13.89 1.37 -1.65
CA ARG A 30 15.10 2.16 -1.88
C ARG A 30 15.73 1.85 -3.24
N ILE A 31 15.88 0.57 -3.59
CA ILE A 31 16.43 0.13 -4.89
C ILE A 31 15.56 0.62 -6.05
N ILE A 32 14.23 0.49 -5.96
CA ILE A 32 13.32 1.01 -6.98
C ILE A 32 13.42 2.52 -7.06
N GLY A 33 13.51 3.21 -5.93
CA GLY A 33 13.72 4.65 -5.85
C GLY A 33 14.96 5.10 -6.61
N ASP A 34 16.11 4.45 -6.40
CA ASP A 34 17.37 4.74 -7.10
C ASP A 34 17.22 4.55 -8.62
N ILE A 35 16.62 3.43 -9.06
CA ILE A 35 16.36 3.14 -10.47
C ILE A 35 15.44 4.19 -11.10
N MET A 36 14.42 4.64 -10.37
CA MET A 36 13.46 5.63 -10.86
C MET A 36 14.08 7.02 -10.89
N ALA A 37 14.95 7.36 -9.94
CA ALA A 37 15.74 8.58 -9.95
C ALA A 37 16.69 8.66 -11.15
N GLU A 38 17.39 7.56 -11.50
CA GLU A 38 18.19 7.45 -12.73
C GLU A 38 17.36 7.71 -14.00
N ARG A 39 16.06 7.41 -13.96
CA ARG A 39 15.09 7.66 -15.04
C ARG A 39 14.43 9.05 -14.95
N GLY A 40 14.89 9.92 -14.06
CA GLY A 40 14.34 11.26 -13.85
C GLY A 40 12.94 11.27 -13.26
N ARG A 41 12.56 10.24 -12.47
CA ARG A 41 11.24 10.09 -11.86
C ARG A 41 11.36 9.98 -10.35
N GLU A 42 11.05 11.06 -9.64
CA GLU A 42 11.07 11.03 -8.18
C GLU A 42 9.79 10.43 -7.58
N MET A 43 8.65 10.60 -8.25
CA MET A 43 7.35 10.06 -7.82
C MET A 43 6.85 9.03 -8.81
N TYR A 44 6.38 7.89 -8.32
CA TYR A 44 5.86 6.83 -9.16
C TYR A 44 4.87 5.93 -8.42
N TRP A 45 3.92 5.37 -9.17
CA TRP A 45 2.98 4.38 -8.68
C TRP A 45 3.54 2.97 -8.85
N ILE A 46 3.43 2.15 -7.80
CA ILE A 46 3.54 0.69 -7.88
C ILE A 46 2.10 0.14 -7.77
N VAL A 47 1.69 -0.66 -8.74
CA VAL A 47 0.32 -1.19 -8.83
C VAL A 47 0.34 -2.72 -8.78
N GLU A 48 -0.81 -3.32 -8.53
CA GLU A 48 -1.00 -4.77 -8.66
C GLU A 48 -0.22 -5.58 -7.62
N TYR A 49 -0.24 -5.12 -6.37
CA TYR A 49 0.36 -5.91 -5.28
C TYR A 49 -0.36 -7.26 -5.11
N PRO A 50 0.36 -8.28 -4.60
CA PRO A 50 -0.21 -9.57 -4.25
C PRO A 50 -1.44 -9.41 -3.36
N GLU A 51 -2.51 -10.13 -3.66
CA GLU A 51 -3.76 -10.05 -2.89
C GLU A 51 -3.55 -10.48 -1.43
N ASP A 52 -2.65 -11.43 -1.22
CA ASP A 52 -2.28 -11.97 0.10
C ASP A 52 -1.67 -10.92 1.02
N ALA A 53 -0.90 -9.98 0.46
CA ALA A 53 -0.25 -8.91 1.21
C ALA A 53 -1.21 -7.75 1.57
N LYS A 54 -2.37 -7.66 0.91
CA LYS A 54 -3.28 -6.51 1.06
C LYS A 54 -4.50 -6.85 1.94
N PRO A 55 -5.10 -5.83 2.60
CA PRO A 55 -6.25 -6.05 3.49
C PRO A 55 -7.46 -6.67 2.78
N PHE A 56 -8.35 -7.31 3.57
CA PHE A 56 -9.55 -8.00 3.06
C PHE A 56 -10.46 -7.13 2.19
N TYR A 57 -10.49 -5.82 2.44
CA TYR A 57 -11.34 -4.88 1.73
C TYR A 57 -10.83 -4.49 0.34
N ILE A 58 -9.62 -4.87 -0.04
CA ILE A 58 -9.08 -4.61 -1.39
C ILE A 58 -9.66 -5.63 -2.37
N MET A 59 -10.10 -5.15 -3.55
CA MET A 59 -10.61 -6.00 -4.62
C MET A 59 -9.46 -6.82 -5.27
N GLU A 60 -9.66 -8.14 -5.37
CA GLU A 60 -8.80 -9.07 -6.11
C GLU A 60 -8.94 -8.85 -7.62
N LYS A 61 -7.88 -9.16 -8.38
CA LYS A 61 -7.97 -9.35 -9.83
C LYS A 61 -8.30 -10.81 -10.13
N GLU A 62 -9.56 -11.08 -10.46
CA GLU A 62 -10.06 -12.43 -10.72
C GLU A 62 -9.16 -13.23 -11.67
N GLY A 63 -8.80 -14.46 -11.27
CA GLY A 63 -7.93 -15.34 -12.05
C GLY A 63 -6.43 -15.05 -11.93
N THR A 64 -6.00 -14.15 -11.04
CA THR A 64 -4.59 -13.80 -10.83
C THR A 64 -4.26 -13.73 -9.33
N PRO A 65 -2.97 -13.79 -8.92
CA PRO A 65 -2.56 -13.60 -7.52
C PRO A 65 -2.52 -12.12 -7.08
N TYR A 66 -2.96 -11.19 -7.94
CA TYR A 66 -2.80 -9.75 -7.73
C TYR A 66 -4.12 -9.07 -7.35
N SER A 67 -4.02 -7.80 -6.97
CA SER A 67 -5.16 -6.99 -6.55
C SER A 67 -5.23 -5.65 -7.27
N PHE A 68 -6.34 -4.92 -7.14
CA PHE A 68 -6.48 -3.54 -7.60
C PHE A 68 -5.93 -2.52 -6.59
N SER A 69 -4.89 -2.89 -5.85
CA SER A 69 -4.18 -1.99 -4.94
C SER A 69 -3.02 -1.28 -5.64
N PHE A 70 -2.61 -0.18 -5.03
CA PHE A 70 -1.47 0.61 -5.47
C PHE A 70 -0.83 1.34 -4.28
N ASP A 71 0.45 1.64 -4.43
CA ASP A 71 1.22 2.49 -3.54
C ASP A 71 1.84 3.64 -4.38
N LEU A 72 1.89 4.85 -3.81
CA LEU A 72 2.60 6.00 -4.34
C LEU A 72 3.92 6.14 -3.58
N ASP A 73 5.01 6.00 -4.31
CA ASP A 73 6.34 6.20 -3.78
C ASP A 73 6.84 7.59 -4.15
N TYR A 74 7.57 8.21 -3.22
CA TYR A 74 8.33 9.42 -3.45
C TYR A 74 9.77 9.25 -2.95
N LYS A 75 10.74 9.26 -3.88
CA LYS A 75 12.17 9.06 -3.62
C LYS A 75 12.42 7.76 -2.82
N GLY A 76 11.90 6.65 -3.33
CA GLY A 76 12.10 5.31 -2.76
C GLY A 76 11.47 5.09 -1.40
N GLN A 77 10.33 5.73 -1.11
CA GLN A 77 9.54 5.46 0.09
C GLN A 77 8.05 5.65 -0.20
N GLU A 78 7.24 4.75 0.31
CA GLU A 78 5.78 4.86 0.27
C GLU A 78 5.27 6.11 1.04
N ILE A 79 4.54 6.99 0.34
CA ILE A 79 3.84 8.14 0.94
C ILE A 79 2.31 8.00 0.95
N SER A 80 1.75 7.12 0.11
CA SER A 80 0.32 6.85 0.06
C SER A 80 0.07 5.41 -0.36
N SER A 81 -0.94 4.77 0.23
CA SER A 81 -1.45 3.47 -0.22
C SER A 81 -2.94 3.56 -0.53
N GLY A 82 -3.40 2.78 -1.50
CA GLY A 82 -4.78 2.80 -1.95
C GLY A 82 -5.19 1.60 -2.77
N GLY A 83 -6.42 1.65 -3.27
CA GLY A 83 -6.94 0.64 -4.17
C GLY A 83 -8.46 0.67 -4.31
N GLN A 84 -8.94 -0.10 -5.29
CA GLN A 84 -10.36 -0.39 -5.40
C GLN A 84 -10.81 -1.29 -4.25
N ARG A 85 -11.97 -0.98 -3.68
CA ARG A 85 -12.55 -1.75 -2.58
C ARG A 85 -13.46 -2.84 -3.12
N GLU A 86 -13.46 -3.99 -2.45
CA GLU A 86 -14.44 -5.05 -2.71
C GLU A 86 -15.81 -4.59 -2.19
N HIS A 87 -16.69 -4.26 -3.12
CA HIS A 87 -18.02 -3.72 -2.84
C HIS A 87 -19.11 -4.81 -2.90
N ARG A 88 -18.79 -6.00 -3.42
CA ARG A 88 -19.72 -7.12 -3.50
C ARG A 88 -19.71 -7.84 -2.15
N TYR A 89 -20.84 -7.80 -1.46
CA TYR A 89 -20.97 -8.32 -0.09
C TYR A 89 -20.41 -9.75 0.08
N ASP A 90 -20.82 -10.68 -0.78
CA ASP A 90 -20.40 -12.09 -0.64
C ASP A 90 -18.89 -12.24 -0.83
N ALA A 91 -18.32 -11.60 -1.84
CA ALA A 91 -16.88 -11.62 -2.10
C ALA A 91 -16.08 -10.98 -0.95
N LEU A 92 -16.57 -9.88 -0.39
CA LEU A 92 -15.97 -9.20 0.76
C LEU A 92 -15.95 -10.11 1.99
N THR A 93 -17.07 -10.74 2.33
CA THR A 93 -17.13 -11.66 3.49
C THR A 93 -16.28 -12.91 3.29
N GLU A 94 -16.19 -13.41 2.06
CA GLU A 94 -15.30 -14.54 1.75
C GLU A 94 -13.84 -14.16 1.94
N ARG A 95 -13.42 -12.98 1.46
CA ARG A 95 -12.07 -12.45 1.72
C ARG A 95 -11.78 -12.26 3.19
N MET A 96 -12.74 -11.78 3.98
CA MET A 96 -12.58 -11.68 5.44
C MET A 96 -12.27 -13.05 6.06
N ARG A 97 -13.04 -14.08 5.69
CA ARG A 97 -12.80 -15.46 6.16
C ARG A 97 -11.43 -16.00 5.73
N LYS A 98 -11.02 -15.78 4.47
CA LYS A 98 -9.68 -16.14 3.97
C LYS A 98 -8.55 -15.49 4.80
N LYS A 99 -8.76 -14.25 5.28
CA LYS A 99 -7.82 -13.52 6.14
C LYS A 99 -7.96 -13.86 7.63
N GLY A 100 -8.79 -14.84 8.00
CA GLY A 100 -8.99 -15.26 9.39
C GLY A 100 -9.83 -14.31 10.23
N LEU A 101 -10.66 -13.47 9.60
CA LEU A 101 -11.57 -12.55 10.28
C LEU A 101 -12.99 -13.12 10.29
N GLU A 102 -13.72 -12.93 11.40
CA GLU A 102 -15.12 -13.30 11.53
C GLU A 102 -16.02 -12.15 11.01
N PRO A 103 -16.78 -12.33 9.90
CA PRO A 103 -17.64 -11.28 9.39
C PRO A 103 -18.67 -10.74 10.39
N GLY A 104 -19.10 -11.57 11.34
CA GLY A 104 -20.02 -11.16 12.42
C GLY A 104 -19.52 -9.97 13.25
N ASP A 105 -18.20 -9.82 13.43
CA ASP A 105 -17.60 -8.73 14.20
C ASP A 105 -17.69 -7.36 13.51
N PHE A 106 -18.05 -7.35 12.21
CA PHE A 106 -18.08 -6.16 11.35
C PHE A 106 -19.49 -5.83 10.87
N GLY A 107 -20.54 -6.29 11.57
CA GLY A 107 -21.94 -6.17 11.13
C GLY A 107 -22.34 -4.75 10.66
N SER A 108 -22.00 -3.72 11.45
CA SER A 108 -22.33 -2.32 11.11
C SER A 108 -21.65 -1.82 9.84
N TYR A 109 -20.42 -2.28 9.58
CA TYR A 109 -19.69 -1.98 8.34
C TYR A 109 -20.30 -2.74 7.16
N LEU A 110 -20.57 -4.03 7.33
CA LEU A 110 -21.07 -4.91 6.28
C LEU A 110 -22.52 -4.60 5.85
N ASP A 111 -23.35 -4.06 6.74
CA ASP A 111 -24.71 -3.65 6.41
C ASP A 111 -24.75 -2.58 5.31
N ALA A 112 -23.74 -1.70 5.23
CA ALA A 112 -23.64 -0.70 4.17
C ALA A 112 -23.55 -1.33 2.76
N PHE A 113 -23.07 -2.58 2.64
CA PHE A 113 -22.86 -3.27 1.37
C PHE A 113 -24.11 -4.00 0.86
N LYS A 114 -25.15 -4.16 1.70
CA LYS A 114 -26.35 -4.95 1.37
C LYS A 114 -27.42 -4.18 0.58
N TYR A 115 -27.36 -2.85 0.58
CA TYR A 115 -28.42 -1.99 0.07
C TYR A 115 -28.01 -1.16 -1.16
N GLY A 116 -27.15 -1.73 -2.03
CA GLY A 116 -26.74 -1.10 -3.29
C GLY A 116 -25.47 -0.27 -3.18
N MET A 117 -24.37 -0.87 -2.72
CA MET A 117 -23.06 -0.23 -2.67
C MET A 117 -22.43 -0.15 -4.09
N PRO A 118 -22.11 1.05 -4.60
CA PRO A 118 -21.45 1.19 -5.89
C PRO A 118 -19.97 0.75 -5.82
N PRO A 119 -19.34 0.42 -6.96
CA PRO A 119 -17.90 0.32 -7.04
C PRO A 119 -17.23 1.59 -6.54
N HIS A 120 -16.25 1.45 -5.66
CA HIS A 120 -15.54 2.56 -5.06
C HIS A 120 -14.08 2.20 -4.78
N GLY A 121 -13.27 3.22 -4.55
CA GLY A 121 -11.86 3.10 -4.24
C GLY A 121 -11.39 4.35 -3.51
N GLY A 122 -10.17 4.30 -3.00
CA GLY A 122 -9.60 5.44 -2.31
C GLY A 122 -8.15 5.19 -1.93
N TRP A 123 -7.59 6.17 -1.24
CA TRP A 123 -6.21 6.17 -0.80
C TRP A 123 -6.10 6.93 0.52
N GLY A 124 -5.05 6.65 1.27
CA GLY A 124 -4.64 7.44 2.42
C GLY A 124 -3.21 7.91 2.21
N ILE A 125 -2.97 9.21 2.42
CA ILE A 125 -1.64 9.83 2.31
C ILE A 125 -1.12 10.21 3.69
N GLY A 126 0.16 9.91 3.95
CA GLY A 126 0.85 10.42 5.12
C GLY A 126 1.32 11.85 4.87
N VAL A 127 0.61 12.85 5.40
CA VAL A 127 0.97 14.28 5.22
C VAL A 127 2.40 14.54 5.72
N ASP A 128 2.77 14.01 6.88
CA ASP A 128 4.10 14.17 7.46
C ASP A 128 5.18 13.51 6.59
N ARG A 129 4.89 12.34 6.00
CA ARG A 129 5.79 11.64 5.07
C ARG A 129 5.95 12.40 3.75
N LEU A 130 4.85 12.91 3.20
CA LEU A 130 4.86 13.75 2.00
C LEU A 130 5.77 14.97 2.20
N LEU A 131 5.59 15.70 3.30
CA LEU A 131 6.43 16.86 3.62
C LEU A 131 7.89 16.47 3.84
N THR A 132 8.15 15.38 4.56
CA THR A 132 9.51 14.86 4.79
C THR A 132 10.24 14.61 3.47
N LYS A 133 9.59 13.97 2.50
CA LYS A 133 10.21 13.66 1.20
C LYS A 133 10.27 14.84 0.24
N MET A 134 9.25 15.70 0.25
CA MET A 134 9.20 16.90 -0.56
C MET A 134 10.31 17.88 -0.21
N LEU A 135 10.62 18.01 1.08
CA LEU A 135 11.62 18.95 1.60
C LEU A 135 12.97 18.29 1.91
N ASP A 136 13.16 17.01 1.58
CA ASP A 136 14.37 16.23 1.88
C ASP A 136 14.79 16.30 3.36
N LEU A 137 13.81 16.25 4.26
CA LEU A 137 14.06 16.28 5.70
C LEU A 137 14.68 14.95 6.15
N PRO A 138 15.66 14.97 7.06
CA PRO A 138 16.35 13.77 7.52
C PRO A 138 15.46 12.89 8.43
N ASN A 139 14.35 13.43 8.94
CA ASN A 139 13.46 12.73 9.86
C ASN A 139 12.02 13.26 9.77
N VAL A 140 11.02 12.38 9.93
CA VAL A 140 9.60 12.76 9.98
C VAL A 140 9.26 13.68 11.16
N ARG A 141 10.09 13.69 12.21
CA ARG A 141 9.91 14.62 13.34
C ARG A 141 10.09 16.08 12.95
N GLU A 142 10.83 16.36 11.88
CA GLU A 142 11.05 17.72 11.36
C GLU A 142 9.83 18.27 10.61
N SER A 143 8.87 17.42 10.24
CA SER A 143 7.63 17.85 9.54
C SER A 143 6.43 18.01 10.47
N ILE A 144 6.59 17.80 11.78
CA ILE A 144 5.51 17.89 12.78
C ILE A 144 5.96 18.70 14.00
N LEU A 145 5.11 19.61 14.50
CA LEU A 145 5.46 20.50 15.63
C LEU A 145 5.65 19.75 16.97
N PHE A 146 4.77 18.78 17.25
CA PHE A 146 4.81 18.01 18.48
C PHE A 146 4.84 16.50 18.19
N PRO A 147 6.01 15.95 17.79
CA PRO A 147 6.14 14.53 17.49
C PRO A 147 5.69 13.62 18.63
N ARG A 148 5.06 12.51 18.26
CA ARG A 148 4.66 11.42 19.15
C ARG A 148 5.31 10.12 18.68
N ASP A 149 5.97 9.44 19.60
CA ASP A 149 6.52 8.10 19.38
C ASP A 149 6.47 7.31 20.70
N VAL A 150 6.97 6.07 20.69
CA VAL A 150 6.93 5.18 21.87
C VAL A 150 7.68 5.73 23.09
N SER A 151 8.57 6.71 22.93
CA SER A 151 9.34 7.33 24.03
C SER A 151 8.97 8.79 24.30
N ARG A 152 8.16 9.45 23.46
CA ARG A 152 7.77 10.86 23.62
C ARG A 152 6.25 11.06 23.67
N LEU A 153 5.75 11.36 24.88
CA LEU A 153 4.33 11.66 25.15
C LEU A 153 4.06 13.12 25.55
N SER A 154 5.07 13.90 25.89
CA SER A 154 4.93 15.32 26.26
C SER A 154 5.59 16.22 25.22
N PRO A 155 5.07 17.43 24.97
CA PRO A 155 5.81 18.47 24.25
C PRO A 155 7.22 18.66 24.80
#